data_AF-A0A1B0C3V1-F1
#
_entry.id   AF-A0A1B0C3V1-F1
#
_cell.length_a   1.000
_cell.length_b   1.000
_cell.length_c   1.000
_cell.angle_alpha   90.00
_cell.angle_beta   90.00
_cell.angle_gamma   90.00
#
_symmetry.space_group_name_H-M   'P 1'
#
loop_
_entity.id
_entity.type
_entity.pdbx_description
1 polymer ?
#
loop_
_entity_poly.entity_id
_entity_poly.type
_entity_poly.pdbx_seq_one_letter_code
_entity_poly.pdbx_strand_id
1 'polypeptide(L)'
;MIDFVIHFDKDKKAIKAPTETTMSHRITKVAILLLKLDFFCEKDLKTFRGPDSLKVKHLEMMEYEVLRIAEHEWNSKYMNANQTKRNYLKCLLQISN
;
A
#
# COMPACT_ATOMS: atom_id res chain seq x y z
N MET A 1 0.96 -12.28 3.72
CA MET A 1 1.85 -11.40 4.52
C MET A 1 1.70 -10.01 3.95
N ILE A 2 1.38 -9.03 4.78
CA ILE A 2 1.36 -7.61 4.38
C ILE A 2 2.82 -7.18 4.34
N ASP A 3 3.26 -6.50 3.27
CA ASP A 3 4.65 -6.06 3.17
C ASP A 3 4.92 -4.91 4.14
N PHE A 4 4.06 -3.88 4.13
CA PHE A 4 4.18 -2.72 5.01
C PHE A 4 2.82 -2.17 5.43
N VAL A 5 2.75 -1.61 6.64
CA VAL A 5 1.59 -0.86 7.14
C VAL A 5 2.04 0.50 7.62
N ILE A 6 1.36 1.55 7.18
CA ILE A 6 1.55 2.92 7.66
C ILE A 6 0.28 3.37 8.38
N HIS A 7 0.43 4.00 9.54
CA HIS A 7 -0.67 4.57 10.30
C HIS A 7 -0.60 6.08 10.17
N PHE A 8 -1.73 6.71 9.90
CA PHE A 8 -1.86 8.16 9.86
C PHE A 8 -2.85 8.64 10.91
N ASP A 9 -2.56 9.78 11.53
CA ASP A 9 -3.57 10.49 12.31
C ASP A 9 -4.58 11.22 11.40
N LYS A 10 -5.55 11.89 12.02
CA LYS A 10 -6.57 12.72 11.35
C LYS A 10 -5.98 13.83 10.46
N ASP A 11 -4.74 14.25 10.71
CA ASP A 11 -4.05 15.33 9.99
C ASP A 11 -3.12 14.75 8.89
N LYS A 12 -3.28 13.47 8.56
CA LYS A 12 -2.44 12.70 7.61
C LYS A 12 -0.96 12.70 7.99
N LYS A 13 -0.62 12.84 9.26
CA LYS A 13 0.77 12.68 9.73
C LYS A 13 1.03 11.22 10.07
N ALA A 14 2.16 10.71 9.62
CA ALA A 14 2.56 9.34 9.93
C ALA A 14 2.81 9.19 11.43
N ILE A 15 2.15 8.22 12.05
CA ILE A 15 2.27 7.90 13.47
C ILE A 15 2.77 6.46 13.65
N LYS A 16 3.27 6.16 14.84
CA LYS A 16 3.57 4.78 15.22
C LYS A 16 2.29 3.96 15.28
N ALA A 17 2.40 2.65 15.08
CA ALA A 17 1.28 1.74 15.27
C ALA A 17 0.67 1.95 16.66
N PRO A 18 -0.64 2.23 16.77
CA PRO A 18 -1.28 2.45 18.06
C PRO A 18 -1.23 1.18 18.89
N THR A 19 -0.78 1.28 20.14
CA THR A 19 -0.69 0.17 21.10
C THR A 19 -2.05 -0.23 21.66
N GLU A 20 -3.05 0.67 21.58
CA GLU A 20 -4.39 0.47 22.13
C GLU A 20 -5.46 0.60 21.03
N THR A 21 -6.40 -0.35 21.05
CA THR A 21 -7.49 -0.49 20.07
C THR A 21 -8.51 0.66 20.13
N THR A 22 -8.54 1.41 21.22
CA THR A 22 -9.49 2.49 21.52
C THR A 22 -9.32 3.74 20.64
N MET A 23 -8.16 3.93 20.00
CA MET A 23 -7.91 5.06 19.09
C MET A 23 -8.24 4.77 17.62
N SER A 24 -8.72 3.56 17.30
CA SER A 24 -8.80 3.06 15.91
C SER A 24 -9.71 3.89 14.99
N HIS A 25 -10.70 4.62 15.52
CA HIS A 25 -11.64 5.40 14.70
C HIS A 25 -11.07 6.74 14.18
N ARG A 26 -9.87 7.15 14.61
CA ARG A 26 -9.24 8.40 14.17
C ARG A 26 -7.95 8.18 13.38
N ILE A 27 -7.66 6.93 13.04
CA ILE A 27 -6.39 6.53 12.45
C ILE A 27 -6.68 5.87 11.11
N THR A 28 -6.09 6.40 10.04
CA THR A 28 -6.11 5.74 8.73
C THR A 28 -4.99 4.71 8.68
N LYS A 29 -5.34 3.45 8.37
CA LYS A 29 -4.39 2.35 8.21
C LYS A 29 -4.18 2.11 6.72
N VAL A 30 -2.97 2.34 6.23
CA VAL A 30 -2.62 2.08 4.83
C VAL A 30 -1.78 0.83 4.75
N ALA A 31 -2.29 -0.21 4.08
CA ALA A 31 -1.53 -1.41 3.76
C ALA A 31 -0.89 -1.22 2.38
N ILE A 32 0.43 -1.36 2.31
CA ILE A 32 1.18 -1.32 1.05
C ILE A 32 1.51 -2.75 0.65
N LEU A 33 1.06 -3.14 -0.54
CA LEU A 33 1.35 -4.43 -1.15
C LEU A 33 2.28 -4.24 -2.34
N LEU A 34 3.40 -4.97 -2.33
CA LEU A 34 4.33 -5.04 -3.46
C LEU A 34 3.88 -6.17 -4.40
N LEU A 35 3.31 -5.78 -5.55
CA LEU A 35 2.80 -6.72 -6.53
C LEU A 35 3.94 -7.24 -7.40
N LYS A 36 4.33 -8.48 -7.15
CA LYS A 36 5.24 -9.22 -8.02
C LYS A 36 4.45 -9.82 -9.20
N LEU A 37 5.15 -10.26 -10.25
CA LEU A 37 4.50 -10.79 -11.45
C LEU A 37 3.63 -12.04 -11.18
N ASP A 38 3.96 -12.83 -10.15
CA ASP A 38 3.22 -14.01 -9.74
C ASP A 38 1.88 -13.72 -9.04
N PHE A 39 1.62 -12.46 -8.66
CA PHE A 39 0.30 -12.03 -8.15
C PHE A 39 -0.77 -11.99 -9.23
N PHE A 40 -0.35 -11.93 -10.50
CA PHE A 40 -1.26 -11.77 -11.63
C PHE A 40 -1.51 -13.10 -12.35
N CYS A 41 -2.62 -13.17 -13.06
CA CYS A 41 -2.90 -14.28 -13.96
C CYS A 41 -1.86 -14.31 -15.09
N GLU A 42 -1.39 -15.51 -15.46
CA GLU A 42 -0.34 -15.67 -16.49
C GLU A 42 -0.70 -15.05 -17.84
N LYS A 43 -1.99 -15.03 -18.18
CA LYS A 43 -2.52 -14.49 -19.44
C LYS A 43 -3.04 -13.06 -19.32
N ASP A 44 -3.08 -12.49 -18.11
CA ASP A 44 -3.58 -11.15 -17.85
C ASP A 44 -2.90 -10.52 -16.64
N LEU A 45 -1.92 -9.65 -16.92
CA LEU A 45 -1.15 -8.89 -15.93
C LEU A 45 -1.94 -7.76 -15.25
N LYS A 46 -3.23 -7.61 -15.57
CA LYS A 46 -4.13 -6.66 -14.90
C LYS A 46 -5.04 -7.34 -13.88
N THR A 47 -5.15 -8.66 -13.92
CA THR A 47 -6.06 -9.43 -13.07
C THR A 47 -5.27 -10.21 -12.03
N PHE A 48 -5.64 -10.04 -10.75
CA PHE A 48 -5.05 -10.82 -9.66
C PHE A 48 -5.51 -12.26 -9.68
N ARG A 49 -4.63 -13.16 -9.22
CA ARG A 49 -5.00 -14.53 -8.89
C ARG A 49 -5.99 -14.53 -7.73
N GLY A 50 -6.82 -15.56 -7.66
CA GLY A 50 -7.86 -15.71 -6.63
C GLY A 50 -7.37 -15.48 -5.20
N PRO A 51 -6.27 -16.14 -4.77
CA PRO A 51 -5.72 -15.92 -3.43
C PRO A 51 -5.30 -14.47 -3.15
N ASP A 52 -4.74 -13.77 -4.14
CA ASP A 52 -4.27 -12.39 -3.97
C ASP A 52 -5.42 -11.39 -3.97
N SER A 53 -6.44 -11.63 -4.79
CA SER A 53 -7.69 -10.87 -4.74
C SER A 53 -8.40 -11.01 -3.38
N LEU A 54 -8.45 -12.22 -2.82
CA LEU A 54 -9.00 -12.47 -1.48
C LEU A 54 -8.20 -11.75 -0.38
N LYS A 55 -6.87 -11.72 -0.47
CA LYS A 55 -6.03 -10.97 0.48
C LYS A 55 -6.35 -9.48 0.46
N VAL A 56 -6.45 -8.89 -0.73
CA VAL A 56 -6.82 -7.47 -0.90
C VAL A 56 -8.19 -7.21 -0.28
N LYS A 57 -9.18 -8.05 -0.59
CA LYS A 57 -10.54 -7.94 -0.03
C LYS A 57 -10.56 -8.05 1.49
N HIS A 58 -9.78 -8.95 2.06
CA HIS A 58 -9.68 -9.12 3.51
C HIS A 58 -9.12 -7.86 4.19
N LEU A 59 -8.11 -7.21 3.61
CA LEU A 59 -7.55 -5.95 4.13
C LEU A 59 -8.57 -4.82 4.05
N GLU A 60 -9.28 -4.70 2.92
CA GLU A 60 -10.35 -3.72 2.75
C GLU A 60 -11.46 -3.93 3.81
N MET A 61 -11.84 -5.18 4.12
CA MET A 61 -12.80 -5.50 5.19
C MET A 61 -12.31 -5.12 6.59
N MET A 62 -10.99 -5.10 6.81
CA MET A 62 -10.36 -4.65 8.05
C MET A 62 -10.12 -3.13 8.10
N GLU A 63 -10.76 -2.38 7.19
CA GLU A 63 -10.66 -0.92 7.06
C GLU A 63 -9.26 -0.42 6.70
N TYR A 64 -8.45 -1.26 6.04
CA TYR A 64 -7.20 -0.78 5.44
C TYR A 64 -7.47 -0.11 4.11
N GLU A 65 -6.86 1.06 3.90
CA GLU A 65 -6.63 1.59 2.57
C GLU A 65 -5.49 0.79 1.92
N VAL A 66 -5.78 0.07 0.84
CA VAL A 66 -4.80 -0.82 0.21
C VAL A 66 -4.13 -0.11 -0.96
N LEU A 67 -2.87 0.31 -0.76
CA LEU A 67 -2.01 0.78 -1.84
C LEU A 67 -1.27 -0.40 -2.47
N ARG A 68 -1.27 -0.42 -3.79
CA ARG A 68 -0.70 -1.51 -4.57
C ARG A 68 0.39 -0.93 -5.45
N ILE A 69 1.62 -1.40 -5.28
CA ILE A 69 2.78 -0.93 -6.03
C ILE A 69 3.33 -2.12 -6.80
N ALA A 70 3.32 -2.04 -8.12
CA ALA A 70 3.91 -3.10 -8.93
C ALA A 70 5.44 -3.04 -8.85
N GLU A 71 6.07 -4.18 -8.56
CA GLU A 71 7.52 -4.27 -8.39
C GLU A 71 8.27 -3.84 -9.66
N HIS A 72 7.73 -4.21 -10.83
CA HIS A 72 8.33 -3.86 -12.11
C HIS A 72 8.25 -2.35 -12.42
N GLU A 73 7.21 -1.65 -11.95
CA GLU A 73 7.10 -0.19 -12.06
C GLU A 73 8.07 0.49 -11.09
N TRP A 74 8.12 0.00 -9.85
CA TRP A 74 8.99 0.51 -8.79
C TRP A 74 10.49 0.39 -9.10
N ASN A 75 10.87 -0.67 -9.82
CA ASN A 75 12.23 -0.96 -10.25
C ASN A 75 12.50 -0.55 -11.70
N SER A 76 11.57 0.16 -12.34
CA SER A 76 11.77 0.66 -13.70
C SER A 76 12.91 1.68 -13.76
N LYS A 77 13.53 1.81 -14.94
CA LYS A 77 14.60 2.81 -15.19
C LYS A 77 14.18 4.24 -14.84
N TYR A 78 12.90 4.56 -15.00
CA TYR A 78 12.33 5.89 -14.72
C TYR A 78 12.12 6.16 -13.22
N MET A 79 12.14 5.11 -12.39
CA MET A 79 11.92 5.17 -10.94
C MET A 79 13.23 4.99 -10.15
N ASN A 80 14.40 5.03 -10.80
CA ASN A 80 15.69 4.72 -10.16
C ASN A 80 16.16 5.74 -9.11
N ALA A 81 15.76 7.01 -9.20
CA ALA A 81 16.19 8.02 -8.25
C ALA A 81 15.36 7.94 -6.96
N ASN A 82 16.04 7.96 -5.81
CA ASN A 82 15.38 7.96 -4.49
C ASN A 82 14.38 9.11 -4.33
N GLN A 83 14.68 10.28 -4.91
CA GLN A 83 13.75 11.41 -4.88
C GLN A 83 12.47 11.11 -5.66
N THR A 84 12.56 10.45 -6.81
CA THR A 84 11.39 10.05 -7.61
C THR A 84 10.53 9.05 -6.84
N LYS A 85 11.16 8.04 -6.20
CA LYS A 85 10.46 7.07 -5.34
C LYS A 85 9.74 7.75 -4.18
N ARG A 86 10.39 8.71 -3.52
CA ARG A 86 9.78 9.51 -2.44
C ARG A 86 8.59 10.32 -2.96
N ASN A 87 8.75 11.05 -4.06
CA ASN A 87 7.68 11.86 -4.64
C ASN A 87 6.50 10.99 -5.07
N TYR A 88 6.76 9.84 -5.68
CA TYR A 88 5.73 8.88 -6.06
C TYR A 88 4.94 8.37 -4.86
N LEU A 89 5.61 7.96 -3.78
CA LEU A 89 4.94 7.56 -2.54
C LEU A 89 4.13 8.70 -1.92
N LYS A 90 4.67 9.93 -1.91
CA LYS A 90 3.95 11.11 -1.41
C LYS A 90 2.67 11.38 -2.20
N CYS A 91 2.72 11.25 -3.54
CA CYS A 91 1.55 11.38 -4.40
C CYS A 91 0.51 10.29 -4.12
N LEU A 92 0.93 9.02 -4.02
CA LEU A 92 0.02 7.91 -3.72
C LEU A 92 -0.66 8.05 -2.36
N LEU A 93 0.10 8.46 -1.34
CA LEU A 93 -0.39 8.66 0.02
C LEU A 93 -1.12 10.01 0.19
N GLN A 94 -1.13 10.86 -0.84
CA GLN A 94 -1.68 12.22 -0.81
C GLN A 94 -1.16 13.05 0.38
N ILE A 95 0.13 12.96 0.64
CA ILE A 95 0.82 13.70 1.70
C ILE A 95 1.67 14.83 1.10
N SER A 96 1.63 15.99 1.75
CA SER A 96 2.38 17.18 1.35
C SER A 96 3.90 16.97 1.46
N ASN A 97 4.66 17.77 0.71
CA ASN A 97 6.11 17.68 0.65
C ASN A 97 6.80 18.07 1.95
#